data_AF-A0A3P7PZB4-F1
#
_entry.id   AF-A0A3P7PZB4-F1
#
_cell.length_a   1.000
_cell.length_b   1.000
_cell.length_c   1.000
_cell.angle_alpha   90.00
_cell.angle_beta   90.00
_cell.angle_gamma   90.00
#
_symmetry.space_group_name_H-M   'P 1'
#
loop_
_entity.id
_entity.type
_entity.pdbx_description
1 polymer ?
#
loop_
_entity_poly.entity_id
_entity_poly.type
_entity_poly.pdbx_seq_one_letter_code
_entity_poly.pdbx_strand_id
1 'polypeptide(L)'
;MRIHCLENVDKGLQFLKDQHVHLENLGSHDIVDGNPRLTLGLIWTIILRFQIQDITFEDADNHETRSAKEALLLWCQMKTAGYPNVNVRNFTTRILLSQVINELMENEKMINKYETISSDLLEWIKEKIEKLNDR
;
A
#
# COMPACT_ATOMS: atom_id res chain seq x y z
N MET A 1 -34.76 -8.75 -4.69
CA MET A 1 -35.24 -8.16 -5.96
C MET A 1 -34.23 -7.13 -6.46
N ARG A 2 -34.08 -6.93 -7.78
CA ARG A 2 -33.09 -6.00 -8.41
C ARG A 2 -33.10 -4.60 -7.80
N ILE A 3 -34.27 -4.13 -7.38
CA ILE A 3 -34.46 -2.84 -6.71
C ILE A 3 -33.64 -2.72 -5.39
N HIS A 4 -33.51 -3.80 -4.61
CA HIS A 4 -32.69 -3.78 -3.39
C HIS A 4 -31.20 -3.66 -3.73
N CYS A 5 -30.76 -4.28 -4.83
CA CYS A 5 -29.36 -4.18 -5.28
C CYS A 5 -29.03 -2.75 -5.72
N LEU A 6 -29.94 -2.11 -6.48
CA LEU A 6 -29.78 -0.73 -6.91
C LEU A 6 -29.68 0.21 -5.71
N GLU A 7 -30.59 0.08 -4.74
CA GLU A 7 -30.59 0.93 -3.56
C GLU A 7 -29.35 0.73 -2.67
N ASN A 8 -28.87 -0.50 -2.54
CA ASN A 8 -27.63 -0.78 -1.81
C ASN A 8 -26.42 -0.15 -2.49
N VAL A 9 -26.33 -0.27 -3.82
CA VAL A 9 -25.23 0.34 -4.57
C VAL A 9 -25.32 1.86 -4.51
N ASP A 10 -26.51 2.45 -4.64
CA ASP A 10 -26.69 3.90 -4.52
C ASP A 10 -26.23 4.44 -3.17
N LYS A 11 -26.54 3.75 -2.07
CA LYS A 11 -26.04 4.12 -0.73
C LYS A 11 -24.50 4.07 -0.67
N GLY A 12 -23.89 3.04 -1.25
CA GLY A 12 -22.43 2.93 -1.33
C GLY A 12 -21.80 4.04 -2.17
N LEU A 13 -22.38 4.35 -3.32
CA LEU A 13 -21.90 5.44 -4.18
C LEU A 13 -22.08 6.81 -3.51
N GLN A 14 -23.15 7.00 -2.74
CA GLN A 14 -23.36 8.23 -1.97
C GLN A 14 -22.26 8.42 -0.92
N PHE A 15 -21.95 7.37 -0.15
CA PHE A 15 -20.84 7.41 0.80
C PHE A 15 -19.52 7.83 0.14
N LEU A 16 -19.21 7.29 -1.05
CA LEU A 16 -18.00 7.64 -1.78
C LEU A 16 -17.99 9.12 -2.21
N LYS A 17 -19.13 9.66 -2.66
CA LYS A 17 -19.26 11.10 -2.95
C LYS A 17 -19.00 11.95 -1.71
N ASP A 18 -19.53 11.53 -0.56
CA ASP A 18 -19.32 12.22 0.73
C ASP A 18 -17.84 12.19 1.16
N GLN A 19 -17.07 11.18 0.73
CA GLN A 19 -15.61 11.10 0.92
C GLN A 19 -14.79 11.85 -0.15
N HIS A 20 -15.45 12.72 -0.93
CA HIS A 20 -14.89 13.50 -2.04
C HIS A 20 -14.32 12.64 -3.18
N VAL A 21 -14.90 11.46 -3.42
CA VAL A 21 -14.53 10.63 -4.57
C VAL A 21 -15.26 11.10 -5.83
N HIS A 22 -14.51 11.37 -6.89
CA HIS A 22 -15.07 11.72 -8.20
C HIS A 22 -15.58 10.48 -8.94
N LEU A 23 -16.90 10.35 -9.04
CA LEU A 23 -17.60 9.25 -9.71
C LEU A 23 -18.33 9.74 -10.96
N GLU A 24 -17.61 10.37 -11.89
CA GLU A 24 -18.19 10.88 -13.13
C GLU A 24 -18.65 9.73 -14.04
N ASN A 25 -19.89 9.81 -14.53
CA ASN A 25 -20.50 8.84 -15.45
C ASN A 25 -20.71 7.42 -14.88
N LEU A 26 -20.93 7.29 -13.56
CA LEU A 26 -21.24 6.02 -12.90
C LEU A 26 -22.59 6.06 -12.18
N GLY A 27 -23.52 5.18 -12.56
CA GLY A 27 -24.78 4.93 -11.85
C GLY A 27 -24.82 3.56 -11.17
N SER A 28 -25.76 3.38 -10.23
CA SER A 28 -25.96 2.08 -9.56
C SER A 28 -26.33 0.96 -10.52
N HIS A 29 -27.10 1.26 -11.55
CA HIS A 29 -27.47 0.31 -12.60
C HIS A 29 -26.26 -0.23 -13.38
N ASP A 30 -25.22 0.58 -13.61
CA ASP A 30 -24.00 0.11 -14.28
C ASP A 30 -23.29 -0.99 -13.51
N ILE A 31 -23.35 -0.93 -12.17
CA ILE A 31 -22.75 -1.94 -11.29
C ILE A 31 -23.66 -3.15 -11.15
N VAL A 32 -24.96 -2.93 -10.93
CA VAL A 32 -25.93 -4.02 -10.75
C VAL A 32 -26.09 -4.86 -12.03
N ASP A 33 -26.03 -4.22 -13.20
CA ASP A 33 -26.12 -4.89 -14.49
C ASP A 33 -24.74 -5.42 -14.97
N GLY A 34 -23.67 -5.19 -14.19
CA GLY A 34 -22.39 -5.85 -14.36
C GLY A 34 -21.51 -5.28 -15.46
N ASN A 35 -21.51 -3.96 -15.69
CA ASN A 35 -20.61 -3.33 -16.64
C ASN A 35 -19.15 -3.47 -16.16
N PRO A 36 -18.30 -4.28 -16.83
CA PRO A 36 -16.99 -4.64 -16.30
C PRO A 36 -16.04 -3.43 -16.29
N ARG A 37 -16.13 -2.55 -17.29
CA ARG A 37 -15.26 -1.37 -17.39
C ARG A 37 -15.55 -0.38 -16.25
N LEU A 38 -16.83 -0.13 -15.97
CA LEU A 38 -17.24 0.79 -14.91
C LEU A 38 -17.04 0.19 -13.52
N THR A 39 -17.26 -1.12 -13.36
CA THR A 39 -16.98 -1.83 -12.10
C THR A 39 -15.49 -1.78 -11.76
N LEU A 40 -14.60 -2.05 -12.74
CA LEU A 40 -13.15 -1.92 -12.53
C LEU A 40 -12.74 -0.48 -12.26
N GLY A 41 -13.35 0.48 -12.94
CA GLY A 41 -13.16 1.91 -12.67
C GLY A 41 -13.52 2.29 -11.24
N LEU A 42 -14.67 1.83 -10.74
CA LEU A 42 -15.11 2.05 -9.36
C LEU A 42 -14.13 1.47 -8.34
N ILE A 43 -13.72 0.21 -8.53
CA ILE A 43 -12.74 -0.44 -7.63
C ILE A 43 -11.42 0.34 -7.63
N TRP A 44 -10.95 0.74 -8.81
CA TRP A 44 -9.72 1.54 -8.94
C TRP A 44 -9.81 2.85 -8.17
N THR A 45 -10.91 3.60 -8.33
CA THR A 45 -11.09 4.88 -7.64
C THR A 45 -11.15 4.72 -6.11
N ILE A 46 -11.76 3.64 -5.61
CA ILE A 46 -11.76 3.32 -4.17
C ILE A 46 -10.33 3.07 -3.67
N ILE A 47 -9.56 2.22 -4.37
CA ILE A 47 -8.15 1.95 -4.02
C ILE A 47 -7.34 3.25 -4.02
N LEU A 48 -7.50 4.07 -5.06
CA LEU A 48 -6.77 5.32 -5.21
C LEU A 48 -7.05 6.28 -4.03
N ARG A 49 -8.33 6.46 -3.65
CA ARG A 49 -8.71 7.39 -2.59
C ARG A 49 -8.27 6.96 -1.20
N PHE A 50 -8.42 5.67 -0.86
CA PHE A 50 -8.26 5.19 0.52
C PHE A 50 -6.90 4.54 0.80
N GLN A 51 -6.16 4.10 -0.22
CA GLN A 51 -4.85 3.46 -0.03
C GLN A 51 -3.69 4.30 -0.55
N ILE A 52 -3.91 5.10 -1.60
CA ILE A 52 -2.80 5.78 -2.29
C ILE A 52 -2.80 7.28 -1.98
N GLN A 53 -3.96 7.94 -1.92
CA GLN A 53 -4.05 9.39 -1.74
C GLN A 53 -3.64 9.88 -0.35
N ASP A 54 -3.78 9.06 0.69
CA ASP A 54 -3.36 9.39 2.05
C ASP A 54 -1.85 9.13 2.28
N ILE A 55 -1.11 8.66 1.26
CA ILE A 55 0.34 8.54 1.34
C ILE A 55 0.95 9.95 1.31
N THR A 56 1.20 10.49 2.49
CA THR A 56 1.92 11.75 2.69
C THR A 56 3.42 11.45 2.72
N PHE A 57 4.19 12.12 1.85
CA PHE A 57 5.64 12.16 1.94
C PHE A 57 6.06 13.54 2.40
N GLU A 58 6.76 13.61 3.53
CA GLU A 58 7.47 14.81 3.95
C GLU A 58 8.77 14.93 3.14
N ASP A 59 8.67 15.43 1.91
CA ASP A 59 9.86 15.93 1.21
C ASP A 59 10.22 17.29 1.83
N ALA A 60 11.32 17.34 2.58
CA ALA A 60 11.77 18.50 3.34
C ALA A 60 12.11 19.75 2.50
N ASP A 61 12.10 19.66 1.16
CA ASP A 61 12.64 20.70 0.28
C ASP A 61 11.78 21.09 -0.93
N ASN A 62 10.60 20.50 -1.17
CA ASN A 62 9.82 20.87 -2.37
C ASN A 62 8.30 20.85 -2.17
N HIS A 63 7.71 22.05 -2.20
CA HIS A 63 6.28 22.34 -2.00
C HIS A 63 5.38 22.01 -3.21
N GLU A 64 5.73 21.01 -4.04
CA GLU A 64 4.84 20.55 -5.11
C GLU A 64 3.95 19.40 -4.61
N THR A 65 2.64 19.59 -4.67
CA THR A 65 1.65 18.51 -4.49
C THR A 65 1.80 17.51 -5.63
N ARG A 66 2.72 16.55 -5.48
CA ARG A 66 2.85 15.41 -6.39
C ARG A 66 1.59 14.57 -6.34
N SER A 67 1.15 14.07 -7.48
CA SER A 67 0.01 13.14 -7.53
C SER A 67 0.32 11.93 -6.65
N ALA A 68 -0.68 11.36 -5.98
CA ALA A 68 -0.55 10.13 -5.18
C ALA A 68 0.18 8.98 -5.92
N LYS A 69 0.04 8.94 -7.25
CA LYS A 69 0.76 8.01 -8.12
C LYS A 69 2.26 8.32 -8.24
N GLU A 70 2.62 9.59 -8.35
CA GLU A 70 4.02 10.05 -8.43
C GLU A 70 4.72 9.90 -7.09
N ALA A 71 4.01 10.21 -6.01
CA ALA A 71 4.40 9.96 -4.62
C ALA A 71 4.75 8.47 -4.42
N LEU A 72 3.85 7.56 -4.81
CA LEU A 72 4.09 6.12 -4.73
C LEU A 72 5.27 5.68 -5.60
N LEU A 73 5.42 6.25 -6.80
CA LEU A 73 6.53 5.93 -7.70
C LEU A 73 7.87 6.34 -7.07
N LEU A 74 7.93 7.55 -6.52
CA LEU A 74 9.11 8.05 -5.82
C LEU A 74 9.45 7.17 -4.61
N TRP A 75 8.46 6.77 -3.82
CA TRP A 75 8.69 5.85 -2.70
C TRP A 75 9.28 4.52 -3.14
N CYS A 76 8.73 3.92 -4.20
CA CYS A 76 9.29 2.70 -4.76
C CYS A 76 10.75 2.91 -5.21
N GLN A 77 11.05 4.05 -5.87
CA GLN A 77 12.42 4.39 -6.27
C GLN A 77 13.35 4.58 -5.06
N MET A 78 12.90 5.28 -4.01
CA MET A 78 13.69 5.51 -2.79
C MET A 78 13.95 4.21 -2.04
N LYS A 79 12.94 3.35 -1.89
CA LYS A 79 13.10 2.04 -1.23
C LYS A 79 13.98 1.07 -2.00
N THR A 80 14.05 1.22 -3.31
CA THR A 80 14.89 0.38 -4.18
C THR A 80 16.23 1.03 -4.53
N ALA A 81 16.49 2.24 -4.02
CA ALA A 81 17.76 2.93 -4.23
C ALA A 81 18.89 2.15 -3.54
N GLY A 82 19.75 1.53 -4.34
CA GLY A 82 20.88 0.72 -3.87
C GLY A 82 20.85 -0.74 -4.32
N TYR A 83 19.74 -1.23 -4.87
CA TYR A 83 19.68 -2.59 -5.40
C TYR A 83 20.18 -2.64 -6.86
N PRO A 84 21.23 -3.42 -7.16
CA PRO A 84 21.70 -3.56 -8.52
C PRO A 84 20.64 -4.26 -9.38
N ASN A 85 20.36 -3.70 -10.56
CA ASN A 85 19.36 -4.15 -11.55
C ASN A 85 17.89 -3.80 -11.27
N VAL A 86 17.58 -3.00 -10.25
CA VAL A 86 16.23 -2.48 -10.03
C VAL A 86 16.15 -1.01 -10.44
N ASN A 87 15.32 -0.70 -11.44
CA ASN A 87 15.11 0.68 -11.89
C ASN A 87 13.62 0.95 -12.11
N VAL A 88 12.95 1.45 -11.07
CA VAL A 88 11.52 1.74 -11.10
C VAL A 88 11.26 3.02 -11.90
N ARG A 89 10.72 2.88 -13.12
CA ARG A 89 10.35 4.02 -13.99
C ARG A 89 8.84 4.17 -14.21
N ASN A 90 8.08 3.09 -14.05
CA ASN A 90 6.61 3.07 -14.18
C ASN A 90 6.04 1.81 -13.52
N PHE A 91 4.71 1.78 -13.34
CA PHE A 91 3.97 0.63 -12.80
C PHE A 91 3.53 -0.38 -13.87
N THR A 92 3.88 -0.16 -15.14
CA THR A 92 3.39 -0.97 -16.28
C THR A 92 4.27 -2.18 -16.55
N THR A 93 5.53 -2.15 -16.12
CA THR A 93 6.50 -3.18 -16.48
C THR A 93 6.44 -4.34 -15.50
N ARG A 94 5.82 -5.45 -15.92
CA ARG A 94 5.51 -6.66 -15.11
C ARG A 94 6.73 -7.28 -14.41
N ILE A 95 7.90 -7.21 -15.04
CA ILE A 95 9.17 -7.76 -14.52
C ILE A 95 9.61 -7.02 -13.25
N LEU A 96 9.26 -5.74 -13.15
CA LEU A 96 9.76 -4.88 -12.09
C LEU A 96 9.00 -5.08 -10.77
N LEU A 97 7.67 -5.27 -10.84
CA LEU A 97 6.86 -5.53 -9.66
C LEU A 97 7.27 -6.85 -8.98
N SER A 98 7.58 -7.89 -9.76
CA SER A 98 8.07 -9.16 -9.21
C SER A 98 9.43 -9.04 -8.52
N GLN A 99 10.35 -8.23 -9.07
CA GLN A 99 11.66 -7.98 -8.46
C GLN A 99 11.52 -7.18 -7.16
N VAL A 100 10.76 -6.08 -7.20
CA VAL A 100 10.50 -5.24 -6.01
C VAL A 100 9.81 -6.04 -4.91
N ILE A 101 8.81 -6.85 -5.24
CA ILE A 101 8.12 -7.71 -4.25
C ILE A 101 9.09 -8.73 -3.64
N ASN A 102 9.91 -9.39 -4.45
CA ASN A 102 10.89 -10.36 -3.95
C ASN A 102 11.89 -9.71 -2.97
N GLU A 103 12.35 -8.51 -3.27
CA GLU A 103 13.27 -7.78 -2.41
C GLU A 103 12.61 -7.29 -1.12
N LEU A 104 11.38 -6.78 -1.19
CA LEU A 104 10.62 -6.39 -0.01
C LEU A 104 10.38 -7.58 0.93
N MET A 105 10.03 -8.76 0.38
CA MET A 105 9.90 -9.99 1.16
C MET A 105 11.22 -10.40 1.82
N GLU A 106 12.35 -10.25 1.12
CA GLU A 106 13.66 -10.58 1.69
C GLU A 106 14.05 -9.59 2.80
N ASN A 107 13.76 -8.29 2.64
CA ASN A 107 13.95 -7.30 3.69
C ASN A 107 13.13 -7.61 4.94
N GLU A 108 11.87 -7.99 4.78
CA GLU A 108 11.00 -8.37 5.91
C GLU A 108 11.55 -9.60 6.66
N LYS A 109 12.04 -10.61 5.94
CA LYS A 109 12.72 -11.76 6.56
C LYS A 109 13.98 -11.34 7.33
N MET A 110 14.76 -10.42 6.77
CA MET A 110 15.96 -9.90 7.43
C MET A 110 15.61 -9.15 8.71
N ILE A 111 14.57 -8.31 8.70
CA ILE A 111 14.07 -7.62 9.90
C ILE A 111 13.68 -8.64 10.98
N ASN A 112 12.87 -9.63 10.63
CA ASN A 112 12.44 -10.68 11.57
C ASN A 112 13.64 -11.45 12.16
N LYS A 113 14.67 -11.70 11.34
CA LYS A 113 15.90 -12.35 11.79
C LYS A 113 16.69 -11.47 12.76
N TYR A 114 16.78 -10.17 12.51
CA TYR A 114 17.41 -9.23 13.43
C TYR A 114 16.67 -9.13 14.77
N GLU A 115 15.33 -9.09 14.75
CA GLU A 115 14.52 -9.09 15.97
C GLU A 115 14.73 -10.34 16.81
N THR A 116 14.80 -11.51 16.16
CA THR A 116 15.06 -12.79 16.83
C THR A 116 16.44 -12.79 17.47
N ILE A 117 17.49 -12.47 16.72
CA ILE A 117 18.87 -12.46 17.23
C ILE A 117 19.04 -11.44 18.37
N SER A 118 18.41 -10.27 18.26
CA SER A 118 18.44 -9.27 19.32
C SER A 118 17.73 -9.76 20.59
N SER A 119 16.63 -10.49 20.44
CA SER A 119 15.88 -11.05 21.57
C SER A 119 16.67 -12.16 22.27
N ASP A 120 17.25 -13.07 21.50
CA ASP A 120 18.10 -14.16 22.00
C ASP A 120 19.34 -13.60 22.74
N LEU A 121 19.95 -12.55 22.18
CA LEU A 121 21.09 -11.88 22.80
C LEU A 121 20.69 -11.24 24.14
N LEU A 122 19.54 -10.58 24.21
CA LEU A 122 19.04 -9.97 25.44
C LEU A 122 18.74 -11.03 26.51
N GLU A 123 18.18 -12.17 26.12
CA GLU A 123 17.92 -13.30 27.02
C GLU A 123 19.24 -13.89 27.55
N TRP A 124 20.22 -14.10 26.68
CA TRP A 124 21.54 -14.58 27.06
C TRP A 124 22.24 -13.62 28.04
N ILE A 125 22.16 -12.31 27.81
CA ILE A 125 22.73 -11.30 28.72
C ILE A 125 22.06 -11.39 30.10
N LYS A 126 20.72 -11.49 30.15
CA LYS A 126 19.97 -11.62 31.41
C LYS A 126 20.37 -12.87 32.18
N GLU A 127 20.39 -14.03 31.53
CA GLU A 127 20.84 -15.28 32.16
C GLU A 127 22.26 -15.18 32.70
N LYS A 128 23.16 -14.51 31.95
CA LYS A 128 24.55 -14.39 32.34
C LYS A 128 24.72 -13.48 33.55
N ILE A 129 23.94 -12.41 33.64
CA ILE A 129 23.89 -11.52 34.81
C ILE A 129 23.40 -12.30 36.03
N GLU A 130 22.30 -13.06 35.94
CA GLU A 130 21.79 -13.88 37.05
C GLU A 130 22.85 -14.86 37.57
N LYS A 131 23.47 -15.64 36.67
CA LYS A 131 24.55 -16.59 37.02
C LYS A 131 25.77 -15.94 37.67
N LEU A 132 26.02 -14.66 37.38
CA LEU A 132 27.13 -13.90 37.97
C LEU A 132 26.76 -13.25 39.31
N ASN A 133 25.47 -12.95 39.53
CA ASN A 133 24.96 -12.38 40.78
C ASN A 133 24.75 -13.44 41.87
N ASP A 134 24.56 -14.70 41.48
CA ASP A 134 24.46 -15.87 42.38
C ASP A 134 25.83 -16.39 42.86
N ARG A 135 26.94 -15.70 42.54
CA ARG A 135 28.31 -16.00 42.97
C ARG A 135 28.80 -14.99 43.98
#